data_AF-A0A0W0YD18-F1
#
_entry.id   AF-A0A0W0YD18-F1
#
_cell.length_a   1.000
_cell.length_b   1.000
_cell.length_c   1.000
_cell.angle_alpha   90.00
_cell.angle_beta   90.00
_cell.angle_gamma   90.00
#
_symmetry.space_group_name_H-M   'P 1'
#
loop_
_entity.id
_entity.type
_entity.pdbx_description
1 polymer ?
#
loop_
_entity_poly.entity_id
_entity_poly.type
_entity_poly.pdbx_seq_one_letter_code
_entity_poly.pdbx_strand_id
1 'polypeptide(L)'
;MPVSIKVSEITNLHQNAITIWKASDIIFQQEDFYRLVEENHAFNFQLWHAEDRARRDDLGYEFVYQAKREIDRFNQLRNNRMEAMDEWLFKQLQPAEFNICPVNSESPGMIIDRLSILSLKSYHMSLQTKRTDATEDHRQNCSNKLIIIHQQLEQLSQCFEELLVEVRAKKRTFRIYHQFKMYNDPNLNPELYRR
;
A
#
# COMPACT_ATOMS: atom_id res chain seq x y z
N MET A 1 -14.29 22.53 -9.34
CA MET A 1 -14.48 21.36 -10.21
C MET A 1 -14.02 20.13 -9.43
N PRO A 2 -14.66 18.96 -9.55
CA PRO A 2 -14.18 17.76 -8.88
C PRO A 2 -12.77 17.42 -9.37
N VAL A 3 -11.87 17.09 -8.44
CA VAL A 3 -10.49 16.71 -8.77
C VAL A 3 -10.50 15.45 -9.63
N SER A 4 -9.86 15.52 -10.80
CA SER A 4 -9.71 14.37 -11.69
C SER A 4 -8.51 13.55 -11.27
N ILE A 5 -8.76 12.41 -10.64
CA ILE A 5 -7.72 11.48 -10.21
C ILE A 5 -7.39 10.54 -11.36
N LYS A 6 -6.10 10.40 -11.66
CA LYS A 6 -5.61 9.44 -12.65
C LYS A 6 -4.84 8.33 -11.95
N VAL A 7 -5.23 7.08 -12.21
CA VAL A 7 -4.56 5.91 -11.63
C VAL A 7 -3.11 5.82 -12.08
N SER A 8 -2.81 6.25 -13.31
CA SER A 8 -1.43 6.36 -13.82
C SER A 8 -0.56 7.34 -13.03
N GLU A 9 -1.11 8.44 -12.51
CA GLU A 9 -0.34 9.38 -11.67
C GLU A 9 0.05 8.72 -10.34
N ILE A 10 -0.83 7.88 -9.77
CA ILE A 10 -0.58 7.09 -8.54
C ILE A 10 0.50 6.04 -8.78
N THR A 11 0.41 5.25 -9.85
CA THR A 11 1.38 4.19 -10.13
C THR A 11 2.75 4.74 -10.49
N ASN A 12 2.81 5.85 -11.23
CA ASN A 12 4.05 6.57 -11.51
C ASN A 12 4.68 7.16 -10.25
N LEU A 13 3.87 7.74 -9.35
CA LEU A 13 4.32 8.21 -8.05
C LEU A 13 5.00 7.09 -7.27
N HIS A 14 4.36 5.92 -7.14
CA HIS A 14 4.96 4.78 -6.43
C HIS A 14 6.31 4.37 -7.02
N GLN A 15 6.39 4.20 -8.34
CA GLN A 15 7.63 3.78 -9.00
C GLN A 15 8.78 4.79 -8.82
N ASN A 16 8.47 6.08 -8.99
CA ASN A 16 9.46 7.15 -8.89
C ASN A 16 9.95 7.33 -7.44
N ALA A 17 9.03 7.28 -6.48
CA ALA A 17 9.33 7.45 -5.06
C ALA A 17 10.33 6.39 -4.56
N ILE A 18 10.17 5.12 -4.94
CA ILE A 18 11.12 4.05 -4.56
C ILE A 18 12.54 4.39 -5.04
N THR A 19 12.68 4.88 -6.26
CA THR A 19 13.99 5.21 -6.84
C THR A 19 14.64 6.37 -6.08
N ILE A 20 13.85 7.40 -5.74
CA ILE A 20 14.31 8.56 -4.97
C ILE A 20 14.72 8.17 -3.56
N TRP A 21 13.88 7.43 -2.83
CA TRP A 21 14.14 7.03 -1.44
C TRP A 21 15.22 5.95 -1.29
N LYS A 22 15.63 5.31 -2.39
CA LYS A 22 16.83 4.46 -2.40
C LYS A 22 18.12 5.26 -2.55
N ALA A 23 18.06 6.43 -3.18
CA ALA A 23 19.20 7.31 -3.38
C ALA A 23 19.35 8.37 -2.29
N SER A 24 18.29 8.62 -1.51
CA SER A 24 18.21 9.71 -0.53
C SER A 24 17.24 9.37 0.61
N ASP A 25 17.19 10.20 1.64
CA ASP A 25 16.19 10.08 2.70
C ASP A 25 14.76 10.26 2.14
N ILE A 26 13.77 9.78 2.90
CA ILE A 26 12.37 9.92 2.52
C ILE A 26 11.97 11.39 2.60
N ILE A 27 11.81 12.00 1.43
CA ILE A 27 11.29 13.36 1.24
C ILE A 27 9.97 13.25 0.50
N PHE A 28 8.96 13.95 1.02
CA PHE A 28 7.64 14.03 0.43
C PHE A 28 7.54 15.23 -0.50
N GLN A 29 7.16 14.99 -1.76
CA GLN A 29 7.08 16.01 -2.82
C GLN A 29 5.64 16.34 -3.22
N GLN A 30 4.68 15.55 -2.76
CA GLN A 30 3.29 15.69 -3.16
C GLN A 30 2.49 16.52 -2.15
N GLU A 31 1.34 17.03 -2.63
CA GLU A 31 0.37 17.80 -1.86
C GLU A 31 -1.02 17.14 -1.92
N ASP A 32 -1.93 17.59 -1.06
CA ASP A 32 -3.33 17.16 -0.99
C ASP A 32 -3.52 15.63 -1.00
N PHE A 33 -4.29 15.10 -1.95
CA PHE A 33 -4.57 13.68 -2.07
C PHE A 33 -3.32 12.87 -2.39
N TYR A 34 -2.47 13.37 -3.29
CA TYR A 34 -1.24 12.67 -3.66
C TYR A 34 -0.24 12.63 -2.51
N ARG A 35 -0.31 13.58 -1.56
CA ARG A 35 0.44 13.48 -0.30
C ARG A 35 -0.01 12.29 0.55
N LEU A 36 -1.31 12.01 0.62
CA LEU A 36 -1.81 10.82 1.34
C LEU A 36 -1.32 9.52 0.69
N VAL A 37 -1.33 9.47 -0.65
CA VAL A 37 -0.80 8.35 -1.44
C VAL A 37 0.69 8.16 -1.18
N GLU A 38 1.48 9.24 -1.25
CA GLU A 38 2.92 9.23 -1.03
C GLU A 38 3.29 8.79 0.39
N GLU A 39 2.57 9.27 1.41
CA GLU A 39 2.77 8.86 2.80
C GLU A 39 2.38 7.39 3.02
N ASN A 40 1.26 6.91 2.45
CA ASN A 40 0.92 5.49 2.47
C ASN A 40 2.05 4.64 1.85
N HIS A 41 2.57 5.07 0.70
CA HIS A 41 3.63 4.36 0.01
C HIS A 41 4.94 4.36 0.80
N ALA A 42 5.30 5.48 1.43
CA ALA A 42 6.47 5.56 2.30
C ALA A 42 6.38 4.60 3.49
N PHE A 43 5.21 4.50 4.14
CA PHE A 43 5.03 3.55 5.23
C PHE A 43 5.10 2.10 4.74
N ASN A 44 4.58 1.79 3.55
CA ASN A 44 4.76 0.48 2.94
C ASN A 44 6.23 0.17 2.60
N PHE A 45 6.98 1.16 2.09
CA PHE A 45 8.42 1.03 1.81
C PHE A 45 9.22 0.78 3.10
N GLN A 46 8.96 1.54 4.15
CA GLN A 46 9.62 1.35 5.45
C GLN A 46 9.24 0.01 6.10
N LEU A 47 7.96 -0.39 5.98
CA LEU A 47 7.46 -1.68 6.44
C LEU A 47 8.19 -2.83 5.74
N TRP A 48 8.38 -2.74 4.41
CA TRP A 48 9.15 -3.74 3.66
C TRP A 48 10.55 -3.93 4.23
N HIS A 49 11.27 -2.85 4.49
CA HIS A 49 12.63 -2.93 5.06
C HIS A 49 12.66 -3.39 6.51
N ALA A 50 11.64 -3.07 7.30
CA ALA A 50 11.51 -3.62 8.65
C ALA A 50 11.24 -5.13 8.62
N GLU A 51 10.42 -5.62 7.68
CA GLU A 51 10.23 -7.06 7.43
C GLU A 51 11.53 -7.74 7.02
N ASP A 52 12.32 -7.15 6.10
CA ASP A 52 13.63 -7.69 5.72
C ASP A 52 14.56 -7.82 6.95
N ARG A 53 14.61 -6.79 7.81
CA ARG A 53 15.39 -6.82 9.05
C ARG A 53 14.90 -7.89 10.02
N ALA A 54 13.59 -8.05 10.17
CA ALA A 54 13.02 -9.05 11.07
C ALA A 54 13.32 -10.51 10.66
N ARG A 55 13.87 -10.77 9.47
CA ARG A 55 14.34 -12.10 9.03
C ARG A 55 15.83 -12.36 9.33
N ARG A 56 16.54 -11.42 9.95
CA ARG A 56 17.98 -11.54 10.27
C ARG A 56 18.20 -12.22 11.63
N ASP A 57 18.03 -13.54 11.67
CA ASP A 57 18.25 -14.35 12.88
C ASP A 57 19.68 -14.26 13.41
N ASP A 58 20.64 -13.93 12.53
CA ASP A 58 22.05 -13.74 12.85
C ASP A 58 22.37 -12.48 13.68
N LEU A 59 21.43 -11.55 13.80
CA LEU A 59 21.60 -10.29 14.56
C LEU A 59 21.00 -10.33 15.97
N GLY A 60 20.43 -11.47 16.37
CA GLY A 60 19.92 -11.70 17.73
C GLY A 60 18.51 -11.15 17.97
N TYR A 61 17.94 -11.54 19.12
CA TYR A 61 16.53 -11.28 19.44
C TYR A 61 16.18 -9.80 19.58
N GLU A 62 17.10 -8.97 20.07
CA GLU A 62 16.84 -7.54 20.28
C GLU A 62 16.69 -6.81 18.95
N PHE A 63 17.53 -7.12 17.97
CA PHE A 63 17.44 -6.57 16.62
C PHE A 63 16.10 -6.94 15.96
N VAL A 64 15.70 -8.21 16.06
CA VAL A 64 14.42 -8.69 15.54
C VAL A 64 13.25 -8.04 16.29
N TYR A 65 13.33 -7.89 17.60
CA TYR A 65 12.32 -7.21 18.41
C TYR A 65 12.11 -5.76 17.96
N GLN A 66 13.18 -4.99 17.78
CA GLN A 66 13.09 -3.60 17.31
C GLN A 66 12.45 -3.52 15.92
N ALA A 67 12.85 -4.40 14.99
CA ALA A 67 12.23 -4.50 13.67
C ALA A 67 10.73 -4.84 13.75
N LYS A 68 10.33 -5.73 14.66
CA LYS A 68 8.90 -6.05 14.91
C LYS A 68 8.12 -4.84 15.42
N ARG A 69 8.70 -4.01 16.31
CA ARG A 69 8.07 -2.76 16.76
C ARG A 69 7.88 -1.76 15.62
N GLU A 70 8.84 -1.69 14.71
CA GLU A 70 8.72 -0.86 13.51
C GLU A 70 7.65 -1.38 12.56
N ILE A 71 7.58 -2.70 12.34
CA ILE A 71 6.54 -3.36 11.54
C ILE A 71 5.14 -3.01 12.08
N ASP A 72 4.94 -3.11 13.39
CA ASP A 72 3.65 -2.78 14.02
C ASP A 72 3.29 -1.31 13.78
N ARG A 73 4.26 -0.40 13.98
CA ARG A 73 4.08 1.04 13.77
C ARG A 73 3.73 1.37 12.32
N PHE A 74 4.51 0.88 11.35
CA PHE A 74 4.30 1.19 9.94
C PHE A 74 3.03 0.54 9.38
N ASN A 75 2.65 -0.65 9.87
CA ASN A 75 1.36 -1.25 9.57
C ASN A 75 0.19 -0.35 10.01
N GLN A 76 0.29 0.26 11.20
CA GLN A 76 -0.75 1.19 11.64
C GLN A 76 -0.76 2.46 10.80
N LEU A 77 0.42 3.04 10.52
CA LEU A 77 0.52 4.29 9.76
C LEU A 77 0.03 4.14 8.31
N ARG A 78 0.35 3.03 7.62
CA ARG A 78 -0.18 2.80 6.27
C ARG A 78 -1.71 2.64 6.27
N ASN A 79 -2.27 1.96 7.27
CA ASN A 79 -3.72 1.77 7.40
C ASN A 79 -4.43 3.09 7.68
N ASN A 80 -3.85 3.95 8.54
CA ASN A 80 -4.38 5.28 8.78
C ASN A 80 -4.42 6.12 7.49
N ARG A 81 -3.39 6.00 6.63
CA ARG A 81 -3.38 6.69 5.33
C ARG A 81 -4.33 6.09 4.32
N MET A 82 -4.50 4.78 4.33
CA MET A 82 -5.54 4.09 3.56
C MET A 82 -6.94 4.63 3.90
N GLU A 83 -7.28 4.70 5.19
CA GLU A 83 -8.56 5.27 5.64
C GLU A 83 -8.69 6.76 5.30
N ALA A 84 -7.63 7.56 5.46
CA ALA A 84 -7.64 8.98 5.08
C ALA A 84 -7.86 9.19 3.57
N MET A 85 -7.30 8.33 2.72
CA MET A 85 -7.58 8.34 1.28
C MET A 85 -9.05 8.01 1.00
N ASP A 86 -9.62 7.03 1.69
CA ASP A 86 -11.04 6.67 1.56
C ASP A 86 -11.97 7.82 1.98
N GLU A 87 -11.70 8.47 3.11
CA GLU A 87 -12.46 9.64 3.57
C GLU A 87 -12.41 10.79 2.56
N TRP A 88 -11.21 11.08 2.04
CA TRP A 88 -11.03 12.11 1.03
C TRP A 88 -11.81 11.76 -0.25
N LEU A 89 -11.69 10.54 -0.74
CA LEU A 89 -12.37 10.07 -1.95
C LEU A 89 -13.88 10.02 -1.78
N PHE A 90 -14.37 9.62 -0.60
CA PHE A 90 -15.80 9.60 -0.29
C PHE A 90 -16.37 11.02 -0.37
N LYS A 91 -15.67 12.02 0.18
CA LYS A 91 -16.06 13.42 0.10
C LYS A 91 -16.07 13.95 -1.33
N GLN A 92 -15.07 13.60 -2.14
CA GLN A 92 -14.95 14.10 -3.52
C GLN A 92 -15.90 13.41 -4.50
N LEU A 93 -16.10 12.10 -4.37
CA LEU A 93 -16.91 11.29 -5.30
C LEU A 93 -18.38 11.23 -4.89
N GLN A 94 -18.68 11.51 -3.62
CA GLN A 94 -20.02 11.45 -3.01
C GLN A 94 -20.76 10.16 -3.41
N PRO A 95 -20.17 8.98 -3.18
CA PRO A 95 -20.69 7.72 -3.72
C PRO A 95 -22.14 7.47 -3.27
N ALA A 96 -22.91 6.71 -4.06
CA ALA A 96 -24.31 6.43 -3.72
C ALA A 96 -24.42 5.61 -2.41
N GLU A 97 -25.57 5.69 -1.74
CA GLU A 97 -25.84 4.80 -0.60
C GLU A 97 -25.80 3.32 -1.02
N PHE A 98 -25.48 2.43 -0.08
CA PHE A 98 -25.27 0.99 -0.34
C PHE A 98 -26.50 0.24 -0.87
N ASN A 99 -27.69 0.81 -0.67
CA ASN A 99 -28.96 0.28 -1.16
C ASN A 99 -29.34 0.76 -2.58
N ILE A 100 -28.59 1.73 -3.15
CA ILE A 100 -28.86 2.29 -4.48
C ILE A 100 -28.15 1.49 -5.58
N CYS A 101 -26.92 1.04 -5.32
CA CYS A 101 -26.14 0.25 -6.28
C CYS A 101 -25.18 -0.71 -5.55
N PRO A 102 -24.68 -1.76 -6.22
CA PRO A 102 -23.77 -2.72 -5.60
C PRO A 102 -22.55 -2.07 -4.95
N VAL A 103 -22.15 -2.57 -3.80
CA VAL A 103 -20.94 -2.15 -3.09
C VAL A 103 -19.74 -2.92 -3.64
N ASN A 104 -18.65 -2.22 -3.96
CA ASN A 104 -17.38 -2.86 -4.28
C ASN A 104 -16.74 -3.44 -3.01
N SER A 105 -16.14 -4.63 -3.12
CA SER A 105 -15.57 -5.33 -1.97
C SER A 105 -14.42 -4.55 -1.31
N GLU A 106 -13.63 -3.86 -2.12
CA GLU A 106 -12.51 -3.03 -1.66
C GLU A 106 -12.85 -1.55 -1.80
N SER A 107 -12.44 -0.76 -0.83
CA SER A 107 -12.47 0.69 -0.96
C SER A 107 -11.33 1.16 -1.89
N PRO A 108 -11.46 2.35 -2.50
CA PRO A 108 -10.38 2.95 -3.29
C PRO A 108 -9.03 3.02 -2.56
N GLY A 109 -9.01 3.38 -1.28
CA GLY A 109 -7.81 3.43 -0.44
C GLY A 109 -7.15 2.06 -0.32
N MET A 110 -7.93 0.99 -0.11
CA MET A 110 -7.41 -0.39 -0.10
C MET A 110 -6.76 -0.77 -1.44
N ILE A 111 -7.38 -0.39 -2.56
CA ILE A 111 -6.84 -0.66 -3.90
C ILE A 111 -5.50 0.09 -4.10
N ILE A 112 -5.42 1.36 -3.68
CA ILE A 112 -4.19 2.16 -3.75
C ILE A 112 -3.07 1.56 -2.89
N ASP A 113 -3.37 1.12 -1.67
CA ASP A 113 -2.40 0.45 -0.79
C ASP A 113 -1.86 -0.84 -1.44
N ARG A 114 -2.74 -1.63 -2.06
CA ARG A 114 -2.33 -2.83 -2.81
C ARG A 114 -1.48 -2.52 -4.04
N LEU A 115 -1.80 -1.45 -4.78
CA LEU A 115 -0.96 -0.97 -5.88
C LEU A 115 0.44 -0.56 -5.39
N SER A 116 0.52 0.10 -4.23
CA SER A 116 1.78 0.44 -3.55
C SER A 116 2.61 -0.82 -3.22
N ILE A 117 1.99 -1.83 -2.62
CA ILE A 117 2.65 -3.11 -2.29
C ILE A 117 3.13 -3.84 -3.56
N LEU A 118 2.30 -3.89 -4.60
CA LEU A 118 2.68 -4.52 -5.87
C LEU A 118 3.83 -3.76 -6.56
N SER A 119 3.89 -2.44 -6.46
CA SER A 119 5.00 -1.63 -6.96
C SER A 119 6.32 -1.98 -6.26
N LEU A 120 6.31 -2.10 -4.93
CA LEU A 120 7.47 -2.57 -4.15
C LEU A 120 7.90 -3.99 -4.55
N LYS A 121 6.94 -4.91 -4.72
CA LYS A 121 7.22 -6.27 -5.20
C LYS A 121 7.86 -6.27 -6.58
N SER A 122 7.34 -5.47 -7.52
CA SER A 122 7.90 -5.33 -8.87
C SER A 122 9.35 -4.85 -8.81
N TYR A 123 9.61 -3.77 -8.06
CA TYR A 123 10.95 -3.22 -7.89
C TYR A 123 11.93 -4.26 -7.34
N HIS A 124 11.61 -4.88 -6.20
CA HIS A 124 12.49 -5.85 -5.56
C HIS A 124 12.67 -7.13 -6.38
N MET A 125 11.62 -7.60 -7.06
CA MET A 125 11.73 -8.74 -7.96
C MET A 125 12.62 -8.43 -9.17
N SER A 126 12.54 -7.21 -9.73
CA SER A 126 13.42 -6.76 -10.82
C SER A 126 14.90 -6.77 -10.41
N LEU A 127 15.22 -6.48 -9.15
CA LEU A 127 16.60 -6.62 -8.66
C LEU A 127 17.04 -8.09 -8.65
N GLN A 128 16.16 -9.01 -8.27
CA GLN A 128 16.48 -10.45 -8.26
C GLN A 128 16.74 -11.01 -9.66
N THR A 129 16.07 -10.50 -10.70
CA THR A 129 16.36 -10.93 -12.09
C THR A 129 17.75 -10.51 -12.58
N LYS A 130 18.37 -9.52 -11.93
CA LYS A 130 19.68 -8.96 -12.30
C LYS A 130 20.82 -9.42 -11.39
N ARG A 131 20.55 -10.31 -10.44
CA ARG A 131 21.57 -10.81 -9.50
C ARG A 131 22.62 -11.65 -10.21
N THR A 132 23.86 -11.19 -10.14
CA THR A 132 25.04 -11.83 -10.76
C THR A 132 25.56 -13.00 -9.91
N ASP A 133 25.25 -13.01 -8.62
CA ASP A 133 25.61 -14.07 -7.66
C ASP A 133 24.62 -15.24 -7.63
N ALA A 134 23.51 -15.15 -8.38
CA ALA A 134 22.50 -16.19 -8.48
C ALA A 134 22.67 -17.08 -9.72
N THR A 135 22.08 -18.27 -9.68
CA THR A 135 22.03 -19.17 -10.85
C THR A 135 21.13 -18.60 -11.96
N GLU A 136 21.32 -19.07 -13.19
CA GLU A 136 20.44 -18.70 -14.30
C GLU A 136 18.99 -19.14 -14.04
N ASP A 137 18.80 -20.36 -13.52
CA ASP A 137 17.47 -20.87 -13.16
C ASP A 137 16.76 -19.97 -12.14
N HIS A 138 17.50 -19.43 -11.16
CA HIS A 138 16.94 -18.46 -10.20
C HIS A 138 16.50 -17.18 -10.91
N ARG A 139 17.37 -16.59 -11.74
CA ARG A 139 17.04 -15.38 -12.51
C ARG A 139 15.82 -15.59 -13.39
N GLN A 140 15.74 -16.72 -14.10
CA GLN A 140 14.61 -17.05 -14.95
C GLN A 140 13.30 -17.21 -14.14
N ASN A 141 13.36 -17.89 -13.00
CA ASN A 141 12.22 -18.01 -12.10
C ASN A 141 11.75 -16.65 -11.56
N CYS A 142 12.68 -15.75 -11.21
CA CYS A 142 12.36 -14.38 -10.82
C CYS A 142 11.75 -13.57 -11.96
N SER A 143 12.25 -13.72 -13.19
CA SER A 143 11.69 -13.06 -14.38
C SER A 143 10.25 -13.50 -14.64
N ASN A 144 9.95 -14.79 -14.51
CA ASN A 144 8.58 -15.30 -14.63
C ASN A 144 7.65 -14.71 -13.56
N LYS A 145 8.12 -14.63 -12.30
CA LYS A 145 7.37 -13.99 -11.22
C LYS A 145 7.15 -12.48 -11.47
N LEU A 146 8.15 -11.79 -12.01
CA LEU A 146 8.06 -10.37 -12.33
C LEU A 146 6.98 -10.10 -13.38
N ILE A 147 6.88 -10.94 -14.42
CA ILE A 147 5.82 -10.85 -15.43
C ILE A 147 4.43 -10.91 -14.77
N ILE A 148 4.21 -11.88 -13.87
CA ILE A 148 2.95 -12.03 -13.14
C ILE A 148 2.65 -10.79 -12.30
N ILE A 149 3.65 -10.23 -11.60
CA ILE A 149 3.47 -9.02 -10.79
C ILE A 149 3.05 -7.82 -11.67
N HIS A 150 3.64 -7.67 -12.86
CA HIS A 150 3.25 -6.61 -13.79
C HIS A 150 1.82 -6.78 -14.31
N GLN A 151 1.41 -8.01 -14.63
CA GLN A 151 0.02 -8.31 -15.01
C GLN A 151 -0.96 -7.98 -13.87
N GLN A 152 -0.61 -8.28 -12.63
CA GLN A 152 -1.42 -7.93 -11.45
C GLN A 152 -1.51 -6.41 -11.24
N LEU A 153 -0.42 -5.67 -11.46
CA LEU A 153 -0.41 -4.20 -11.40
C LEU A 153 -1.34 -3.60 -12.45
N GLU A 154 -1.23 -4.05 -13.70
CA GLU A 154 -2.05 -3.59 -14.82
C GLU A 154 -3.54 -3.89 -14.56
N GLN A 155 -3.86 -5.13 -14.20
CA GLN A 155 -5.24 -5.54 -13.91
C GLN A 155 -5.84 -4.71 -12.76
N LEU A 156 -5.11 -4.56 -11.64
CA LEU A 156 -5.62 -3.81 -10.50
C LEU A 156 -5.79 -2.31 -10.82
N SER A 157 -4.90 -1.76 -11.65
CA SER A 157 -5.02 -0.37 -12.12
C SER A 157 -6.28 -0.19 -12.96
N GLN A 158 -6.54 -1.10 -13.91
CA GLN A 158 -7.75 -1.07 -14.72
C GLN A 158 -9.02 -1.20 -13.86
N CYS A 159 -9.06 -2.18 -12.94
CA CYS A 159 -10.19 -2.33 -12.03
C CYS A 159 -10.43 -1.06 -11.19
N PHE A 160 -9.37 -0.34 -10.82
CA PHE A 160 -9.52 0.91 -10.09
C PHE A 160 -10.09 2.03 -10.97
N GLU A 161 -9.62 2.16 -12.21
CA GLU A 161 -10.17 3.12 -13.17
C GLU A 161 -11.67 2.88 -13.41
N GLU A 162 -12.05 1.63 -13.64
CA GLU A 162 -13.44 1.20 -13.81
C GLU A 162 -14.28 1.55 -12.58
N LEU A 163 -13.79 1.24 -11.37
CA LEU A 163 -14.49 1.59 -10.12
C LEU A 163 -14.72 3.10 -10.01
N LEU A 164 -13.71 3.93 -10.30
CA LEU A 164 -13.84 5.38 -10.25
C LEU A 164 -14.87 5.91 -11.25
N VAL A 165 -14.98 5.30 -12.44
CA VAL A 165 -16.00 5.64 -13.44
C VAL A 165 -17.39 5.21 -12.97
N GLU A 166 -17.55 3.98 -12.50
CA GLU A 166 -18.84 3.45 -12.04
C GLU A 166 -19.37 4.20 -10.81
N VAL A 167 -18.49 4.61 -9.89
CA VAL A 167 -18.86 5.41 -8.70
C VAL A 167 -19.37 6.79 -9.10
N ARG A 168 -18.71 7.46 -10.06
CA ARG A 168 -19.18 8.75 -10.59
C ARG A 168 -20.53 8.61 -11.29
N ALA A 169 -20.75 7.50 -11.98
CA ALA A 169 -22.00 7.18 -12.66
C ALA A 169 -23.10 6.61 -11.73
N LYS A 170 -22.85 6.48 -10.41
CA LYS A 170 -23.76 5.87 -9.43
C LYS A 170 -24.19 4.44 -9.79
N LYS A 171 -23.32 3.70 -10.48
CA LYS A 171 -23.52 2.27 -10.82
C LYS A 171 -22.84 1.31 -9.84
N ARG A 172 -21.86 1.83 -9.11
CA ARG A 172 -21.13 1.15 -8.03
C ARG A 172 -20.95 2.11 -6.87
N THR A 173 -20.82 1.59 -5.66
CA THR A 173 -20.44 2.37 -4.48
C THR A 173 -19.33 1.66 -3.70
N PHE A 174 -18.78 2.32 -2.68
CA PHE A 174 -17.83 1.75 -1.74
C PHE A 174 -18.13 2.25 -0.34
N ARG A 175 -17.61 1.56 0.68
CA ARG A 175 -17.73 1.95 2.08
C ARG A 175 -16.35 2.22 2.68
N ILE A 176 -16.31 3.14 3.62
CA ILE A 176 -15.13 3.36 4.46
C ILE A 176 -15.13 2.26 5.53
N TYR A 177 -14.06 1.46 5.57
CA TYR A 177 -13.87 0.41 6.57
C TYR A 177 -12.79 0.83 7.56
N HIS A 178 -13.24 1.29 8.72
CA HIS A 178 -12.36 1.57 9.85
C HIS A 178 -11.82 0.28 10.44
N GLN A 179 -10.50 0.19 10.61
CA GLN A 179 -9.83 -1.06 10.98
C GLN A 179 -10.11 -1.49 12.44
N PHE A 180 -10.49 -0.58 13.32
CA PHE A 180 -10.86 -0.82 14.74
C PHE A 180 -9.98 -1.87 15.46
N LYS A 181 -8.65 -1.79 15.28
CA LYS A 181 -7.70 -2.73 15.89
C LYS A 181 -7.62 -2.53 17.40
N MET A 182 -8.43 -3.27 18.15
CA MET A 182 -8.55 -3.17 19.61
C MET A 182 -7.21 -3.25 20.35
N TYR A 183 -6.30 -4.13 19.92
CA TYR A 183 -5.01 -4.34 20.59
C TYR A 183 -4.05 -3.15 20.50
N ASN A 184 -4.33 -2.17 19.64
CA ASN A 184 -3.56 -0.92 19.55
C ASN A 184 -4.01 0.14 20.57
N ASP A 185 -5.19 -0.03 21.18
CA ASP A 185 -5.66 0.81 22.27
C ASP A 185 -5.32 0.12 23.62
N PRO A 186 -4.45 0.73 24.46
CA PRO A 186 -4.12 0.19 25.78
C PRO A 186 -5.32 -0.07 26.69
N ASN A 187 -6.43 0.68 26.51
CA ASN A 187 -7.66 0.50 27.28
C ASN A 187 -8.50 -0.69 26.80
N LEU A 188 -8.27 -1.18 25.58
CA LEU A 188 -8.97 -2.32 24.99
C LEU A 188 -8.10 -3.60 24.96
N ASN A 189 -6.80 -3.49 25.27
CA ASN A 189 -5.87 -4.62 25.25
C ASN A 189 -5.80 -5.33 26.63
N PRO A 190 -6.33 -6.56 26.77
CA PRO A 190 -6.39 -7.26 28.05
C PRO A 190 -5.02 -7.51 28.67
N GLU A 191 -3.97 -7.67 27.87
CA GLU A 191 -2.61 -7.88 28.38
C GLU A 191 -2.00 -6.61 28.98
N LEU A 192 -2.58 -5.43 28.73
CA LEU A 192 -2.10 -4.16 29.26
C LEU A 192 -2.89 -3.70 30.49
N TYR A 193 -4.20 -3.97 30.54
CA TYR A 193 -5.05 -3.52 31.66
C TYR A 193 -5.34 -4.58 32.72
N ARG A 194 -5.22 -5.89 32.44
CA ARG A 194 -5.46 -6.97 33.42
C ARG A 194 -4.24 -7.31 34.27
N ARG A 195 -3.47 -6.30 34.69
CA ARG A 195 -2.27 -6.52 35.54
C ARG A 195 -2.53 -7.44 36.73
#